data_AF-A0A0B4X860-F1
#
_entry.id   AF-A0A0B4X860-F1
#
_cell.length_a   1.000
_cell.length_b   1.000
_cell.length_c   1.000
_cell.angle_alpha   90.00
_cell.angle_beta   90.00
_cell.angle_gamma   90.00
#
_symmetry.space_group_name_H-M   'P 1'
#
loop_
_entity.id
_entity.type
_entity.pdbx_description
1 polymer ?
#
loop_
_entity_poly.entity_id
_entity_poly.type
_entity_poly.pdbx_seq_one_letter_code
_entity_poly.pdbx_strand_id
1 'polypeptide(L)'
;MNDLICRMKGVLLKEFDERSRHTRLQHVAFAYRTLDELLGTYARLKPLGIVPVLAVDEGAQTAFYYEDPDRNFIELNVSNFGEFEENWTSIEQMQTSPDFANRPFGVDIDPDKVTAA
;
A
#
# COMPACT_ATOMS: atom_id res chain seq x y z
N MET A 1 12.19 8.81 6.73
CA MET A 1 11.90 8.58 5.29
C MET A 1 12.48 7.25 4.78
N ASN A 2 13.46 6.63 5.45
CA ASN A 2 14.11 5.40 4.96
C ASN A 2 13.63 4.09 5.59
N ASP A 3 12.96 4.11 6.74
CA ASP A 3 12.95 2.90 7.59
C ASP A 3 11.84 1.88 7.31
N LEU A 4 10.69 2.24 6.71
CA LEU A 4 9.62 1.26 6.46
C LEU A 4 9.73 0.52 5.13
N ILE A 5 10.45 1.07 4.14
CA ILE A 5 10.70 0.38 2.85
C ILE A 5 11.94 -0.54 2.93
N CYS A 6 12.72 -0.47 4.02
CA CYS A 6 14.03 -1.13 4.15
C CYS A 6 14.00 -2.58 4.70
N ARG A 7 13.10 -3.45 4.21
CA ARG A 7 13.22 -4.91 4.39
C ARG A 7 13.73 -5.64 3.14
N MET A 8 14.51 -4.95 2.32
CA MET A 8 15.11 -5.47 1.10
C MET A 8 16.56 -5.92 1.39
N LYS A 9 16.93 -7.16 1.01
CA LYS A 9 18.30 -7.70 1.26
C LYS A 9 19.36 -6.88 0.51
N GLY A 10 20.58 -6.76 1.06
CA GLY A 10 21.60 -5.75 0.76
C GLY A 10 21.91 -5.31 -0.68
N VAL A 11 21.70 -6.14 -1.72
CA VAL A 11 21.83 -5.72 -3.14
C VAL A 11 20.68 -4.79 -3.54
N LEU A 12 19.49 -5.12 -3.06
CA LEU A 12 18.23 -4.48 -3.41
C LEU A 12 18.09 -3.10 -2.73
N LEU A 13 18.75 -2.89 -1.58
CA LEU A 13 18.89 -1.58 -0.91
C LEU A 13 19.70 -0.58 -1.72
N LYS A 14 20.78 -1.03 -2.37
CA LYS A 14 21.68 -0.15 -3.13
C LYS A 14 21.02 0.37 -4.41
N GLU A 15 20.31 -0.51 -5.11
CA GLU A 15 19.51 -0.10 -6.27
C GLU A 15 18.31 0.76 -5.89
N PHE A 16 17.71 0.54 -4.71
CA PHE A 16 16.65 1.40 -4.20
C PHE A 16 17.16 2.82 -3.89
N ASP A 17 18.31 2.95 -3.21
CA ASP A 17 18.94 4.24 -2.93
C ASP A 17 19.23 5.02 -4.23
N GLU A 18 19.83 4.37 -5.22
CA GLU A 18 20.07 4.99 -6.53
C GLU A 18 18.77 5.36 -7.25
N ARG A 19 17.76 4.47 -7.28
CA ARG A 19 16.47 4.76 -7.92
C ARG A 19 15.66 5.86 -7.21
N SER A 20 15.78 5.98 -5.89
CA SER A 20 15.06 6.99 -5.09
C SER A 20 15.57 8.42 -5.30
N ARG A 21 16.80 8.58 -5.79
CA ARG A 21 17.44 9.89 -6.05
C ARG A 21 17.09 10.49 -7.40
N HIS A 22 16.40 9.74 -8.26
CA HIS A 22 16.01 10.18 -9.59
C HIS A 22 14.52 10.57 -9.64
N THR A 23 14.19 11.65 -10.36
CA THR A 23 12.80 11.96 -10.68
C THR A 23 12.24 10.87 -11.58
N ARG A 24 11.30 10.08 -11.07
CA ARG A 24 10.68 8.95 -11.76
C ARG A 24 9.22 8.80 -11.35
N LEU A 25 8.48 8.01 -12.13
CA LEU A 25 7.22 7.45 -11.67
C LEU A 25 7.50 6.54 -10.46
N GLN A 26 6.90 6.87 -9.32
CA GLN A 26 7.18 6.16 -8.06
C GLN A 26 6.28 4.93 -7.91
N HIS A 27 5.00 5.07 -8.25
CA HIS A 27 4.02 3.99 -8.38
C HIS A 27 2.81 4.44 -9.23
N VAL A 28 1.94 3.50 -9.59
CA VAL A 28 0.60 3.75 -10.14
C VAL A 28 -0.43 3.16 -9.20
N ALA A 29 -1.45 3.93 -8.82
CA ALA A 29 -2.48 3.50 -7.90
C ALA A 29 -3.82 3.25 -8.60
N PHE A 30 -4.49 2.18 -8.21
CA PHE A 30 -5.86 1.84 -8.62
C PHE A 30 -6.73 1.63 -7.38
N ALA A 31 -7.86 2.34 -7.34
CA ALA A 31 -8.79 2.27 -6.24
C ALA A 31 -9.93 1.29 -6.53
N TYR A 32 -10.23 0.45 -5.55
CA TYR A 32 -11.44 -0.36 -5.47
C TYR A 32 -12.53 0.37 -4.68
N ARG A 33 -13.77 -0.08 -4.85
CA ARG A 33 -14.91 0.50 -4.13
C ARG A 33 -15.07 -0.10 -2.75
N THR A 34 -14.72 -1.38 -2.59
CA THR A 34 -14.91 -2.11 -1.33
C THR A 34 -13.67 -2.92 -0.97
N LEU A 35 -13.53 -3.20 0.33
CA LEU A 35 -12.45 -4.04 0.83
C LEU A 35 -12.54 -5.46 0.22
N ASP A 36 -13.76 -5.98 0.04
CA ASP A 36 -13.98 -7.29 -0.59
C ASP A 36 -13.44 -7.35 -2.03
N GLU A 37 -13.50 -6.26 -2.81
CA GLU A 37 -12.92 -6.22 -4.16
C GLU A 37 -11.38 -6.28 -4.12
N LEU A 38 -10.77 -5.59 -3.16
CA LEU A 38 -9.31 -5.63 -2.92
C LEU A 38 -8.88 -7.04 -2.47
N LEU A 39 -9.55 -7.62 -1.47
CA LEU A 39 -9.24 -8.95 -0.94
C LEU A 39 -9.55 -10.06 -1.95
N GLY A 40 -10.61 -9.91 -2.74
CA GLY A 40 -10.93 -10.82 -3.84
C GLY A 40 -9.84 -10.80 -4.92
N THR A 41 -9.26 -9.64 -5.20
CA THR A 41 -8.09 -9.54 -6.09
C THR A 41 -6.86 -10.23 -5.51
N TYR A 42 -6.58 -10.02 -4.23
CA TYR A 42 -5.51 -10.74 -3.54
C TYR A 42 -5.69 -12.27 -3.60
N ALA A 43 -6.89 -12.77 -3.27
CA ALA A 43 -7.22 -14.19 -3.31
C ALA A 43 -7.06 -14.79 -4.71
N ARG A 44 -7.38 -14.03 -5.77
CA ARG A 44 -7.20 -14.43 -7.17
C ARG A 44 -5.73 -14.47 -7.60
N LEU A 45 -4.91 -13.52 -7.14
CA LEU A 45 -3.50 -13.37 -7.54
C LEU A 45 -2.56 -14.31 -6.79
N LYS A 46 -2.82 -14.55 -5.50
CA LYS A 46 -1.99 -15.40 -4.63
C LYS A 46 -1.66 -16.79 -5.22
N PRO A 47 -2.60 -17.59 -5.75
CA PRO A 47 -2.29 -18.92 -6.30
C PRO A 47 -1.41 -18.87 -7.56
N LEU A 48 -1.26 -17.70 -8.20
CA LEU A 48 -0.33 -17.48 -9.31
C LEU A 48 1.08 -17.08 -8.85
N GLY A 49 1.32 -17.01 -7.53
CA GLY A 49 2.57 -16.52 -6.95
C GLY A 49 2.72 -15.00 -6.97
N ILE A 50 1.67 -14.27 -7.36
CA ILE A 50 1.65 -12.81 -7.35
C ILE A 50 1.14 -12.37 -5.98
N VAL A 51 2.06 -11.96 -5.12
CA VAL A 51 1.77 -11.52 -3.75
C VAL A 51 2.25 -10.08 -3.54
N PRO A 52 1.59 -9.30 -2.67
CA PRO A 52 2.03 -7.95 -2.39
C PRO A 52 3.41 -7.98 -1.72
N VAL A 53 4.26 -7.02 -2.11
CA VAL A 53 5.56 -6.76 -1.46
C VAL A 53 5.38 -5.97 -0.17
N LEU A 54 4.26 -5.24 -0.05
CA LEU A 54 3.85 -4.50 1.14
C LEU A 54 2.32 -4.48 1.22
N ALA A 55 1.78 -4.68 2.41
CA ALA A 55 0.36 -4.54 2.69
C ALA A 55 0.20 -3.74 3.98
N VAL A 56 -0.54 -2.64 3.92
CA VAL A 56 -0.63 -1.66 5.00
C VAL A 56 -2.05 -1.16 5.17
N ASP A 57 -2.42 -0.89 6.42
CA ASP A 57 -3.51 0.00 6.77
C ASP A 57 -2.91 1.39 7.06
N GLU A 58 -3.09 2.31 6.13
CA GLU A 58 -2.59 3.70 6.20
C GLU A 58 -3.53 4.61 7.00
N GLY A 59 -4.59 4.06 7.61
CA GLY A 59 -5.62 4.78 8.34
C GLY A 59 -6.67 5.36 7.40
N ALA A 60 -6.25 6.20 6.44
CA ALA A 60 -7.13 6.74 5.40
C ALA A 60 -7.62 5.67 4.41
N GLN A 61 -6.74 4.71 4.12
CA GLN A 61 -6.97 3.66 3.15
C GLN A 61 -6.24 2.38 3.56
N THR A 62 -6.76 1.25 3.09
CA THR A 62 -6.04 -0.02 3.10
C THR A 62 -5.41 -0.22 1.72
N ALA A 63 -4.10 -0.47 1.66
CA ALA A 63 -3.34 -0.51 0.41
C ALA A 63 -2.39 -1.72 0.32
N PHE A 64 -2.44 -2.43 -0.81
CA PHE A 64 -1.54 -3.52 -1.16
C PHE A 64 -0.66 -3.11 -2.35
N TYR A 65 0.66 -3.13 -2.16
CA TYR A 65 1.64 -2.80 -3.17
C TYR A 65 2.22 -4.06 -3.79
N TYR A 66 2.19 -4.14 -5.11
CA TYR A 66 2.78 -5.21 -5.92
C TYR A 66 3.96 -4.67 -6.74
N GLU A 67 4.94 -5.51 -7.02
CA GLU A 67 6.04 -5.20 -7.94
C GLU A 67 5.78 -5.91 -9.28
N ASP A 68 5.73 -5.16 -10.37
CA ASP A 68 5.59 -5.73 -11.72
C ASP A 68 6.95 -6.30 -12.21
N PRO A 69 6.99 -7.05 -13.34
CA PRO A 69 8.24 -7.59 -13.87
C PRO A 69 9.31 -6.54 -14.21
N ASP A 70 8.91 -5.30 -14.48
CA ASP A 70 9.79 -4.17 -14.76
C ASP A 70 10.20 -3.40 -13.50
N ARG A 71 9.76 -3.88 -12.33
CA ARG A 71 10.04 -3.35 -10.99
C ARG A 71 9.42 -1.98 -10.73
N ASN A 72 8.27 -1.71 -11.36
CA ASN A 72 7.37 -0.64 -10.98
C ASN A 72 6.46 -1.10 -9.84
N PHE A 73 6.07 -0.16 -8.98
CA PHE A 73 5.10 -0.43 -7.93
C PHE A 73 3.69 -0.14 -8.41
N ILE A 74 2.80 -1.09 -8.18
CA ILE A 74 1.37 -0.96 -8.39
C ILE A 74 0.69 -1.00 -7.03
N GLU A 75 0.01 0.08 -6.68
CA GLU A 75 -0.80 0.16 -5.47
C GLU A 75 -2.24 -0.20 -5.83
N LEU A 76 -2.79 -1.19 -5.14
CA LEU A 76 -4.22 -1.50 -5.14
C LEU A 76 -4.77 -1.08 -3.78
N ASN A 77 -5.70 -0.13 -3.76
CA ASN A 77 -6.18 0.44 -2.51
C ASN A 77 -7.70 0.51 -2.42
N VAL A 78 -8.17 0.74 -1.20
CA VAL A 78 -9.56 1.04 -0.88
C VAL A 78 -9.61 2.04 0.25
N SER A 79 -10.52 3.00 0.14
CA SER A 79 -10.81 3.96 1.20
C SER A 79 -11.43 3.28 2.42
N ASN A 80 -10.94 3.60 3.63
CA ASN A 80 -11.53 3.13 4.89
C ASN A 80 -12.77 3.95 5.31
N PHE A 81 -13.12 5.01 4.56
CA PHE A 81 -14.16 5.98 4.90
C PHE A 81 -15.32 6.04 3.89
N GLY A 82 -15.39 5.09 2.96
CA GLY A 82 -16.43 5.04 1.92
C GLY A 82 -16.00 5.66 0.58
N GLU A 83 -16.96 5.92 -0.30
CA GLU A 83 -16.69 6.36 -1.68
C GLU A 83 -15.99 7.74 -1.74
N PHE A 84 -15.11 7.89 -2.74
CA PHE A 84 -14.21 9.03 -2.87
C PHE A 84 -14.91 10.38 -3.12
N GLU A 85 -16.14 10.40 -3.66
CA GLU A 85 -16.82 11.65 -4.05
C GLU A 85 -17.11 12.59 -2.87
N GLU A 86 -17.11 12.09 -1.62
CA GLU A 86 -17.48 12.88 -0.43
C GLU A 86 -16.50 12.73 0.75
N ASN A 87 -15.28 12.25 0.51
CA ASN A 87 -14.44 11.74 1.59
C ASN A 87 -13.61 12.81 2.35
N TRP A 88 -14.27 13.88 2.79
CA TRP A 88 -13.68 14.89 3.68
C TRP A 88 -13.15 14.28 4.98
N THR A 89 -13.76 13.19 5.45
CA THR A 89 -13.35 12.46 6.65
C THR A 89 -11.94 11.88 6.53
N SER A 90 -11.56 11.34 5.36
CA SER A 90 -10.20 10.84 5.16
C SER A 90 -9.15 11.96 5.18
N ILE A 91 -9.47 13.13 4.61
CA ILE A 91 -8.61 14.31 4.69
C ILE A 91 -8.49 14.81 6.13
N GLU A 92 -9.61 14.89 6.86
CA GLU A 92 -9.62 15.28 8.28
C GLU A 92 -8.77 14.32 9.10
N GLN A 93 -8.88 13.01 8.86
CA GLN A 93 -8.07 11.99 9.53
C GLN A 93 -6.59 12.18 9.24
N MET A 94 -6.20 12.37 7.99
CA MET A 94 -4.79 12.63 7.64
C MET A 94 -4.25 13.92 8.29
N GLN A 95 -5.10 14.94 8.50
CA GLN A 95 -4.69 16.21 9.08
C GLN A 95 -4.65 16.21 10.62
N THR A 96 -5.52 15.45 11.26
CA THR A 96 -5.77 15.58 12.71
C THR A 96 -5.37 14.34 13.51
N SER A 97 -5.23 13.17 12.87
CA SER A 97 -4.96 11.92 13.57
C SER A 97 -3.54 11.89 14.16
N PRO A 98 -3.41 11.68 15.48
CA PRO A 98 -2.11 11.42 16.11
C PRO A 98 -1.46 10.14 15.57
N ASP A 99 -2.26 9.15 15.19
CA ASP A 99 -1.75 7.88 14.65
C ASP A 99 -1.11 8.11 13.28
N PHE A 100 -1.75 8.89 12.41
CA PHE A 100 -1.17 9.28 11.13
C PHE A 100 0.09 10.15 11.31
N ALA A 101 0.07 11.11 12.24
CA ALA A 101 1.24 11.95 12.53
C ALA A 101 2.45 11.13 13.04
N ASN A 102 2.21 10.11 13.87
CA ASN A 102 3.25 9.23 14.39
C ASN A 102 3.69 8.17 13.38
N ARG A 103 2.77 7.69 12.53
CA ARG A 103 2.99 6.63 11.53
C ARG A 103 2.30 6.96 10.21
N PRO A 104 2.87 7.87 9.40
CA PRO A 104 2.23 8.34 8.17
C PRO A 104 2.16 7.29 7.06
N PHE A 105 2.87 6.17 7.22
CA PHE A 105 2.83 5.02 6.31
C PHE A 105 1.95 3.87 6.83
N GLY A 106 1.22 4.11 7.92
CA GLY A 106 0.31 3.11 8.47
C GLY A 106 0.96 2.00 9.28
N VAL A 107 0.24 0.89 9.35
CA VAL A 107 0.60 -0.33 10.06
C VAL A 107 0.61 -1.49 9.07
N ASP A 108 1.69 -2.28 9.08
CA ASP A 108 1.77 -3.52 8.31
C ASP A 108 0.61 -4.46 8.70
N ILE A 109 -0.10 -4.95 7.70
CA ILE A 109 -1.16 -5.95 7.86
C ILE A 109 -0.78 -7.24 7.13
N ASP A 110 -1.31 -8.35 7.62
CA ASP A 110 -1.13 -9.66 7.01
C ASP A 110 -2.32 -9.95 6.08
N PRO A 111 -2.14 -9.91 4.74
CA PRO A 111 -3.24 -10.12 3.79
C PRO A 111 -3.97 -11.45 4.00
N ASP A 112 -3.28 -12.48 4.49
CA ASP A 112 -3.90 -13.78 4.74
C ASP A 112 -4.85 -13.75 5.93
N LYS A 113 -4.52 -12.98 6.97
CA LYS A 113 -5.41 -12.82 8.12
C LYS A 113 -6.60 -11.95 7.80
N VAL A 114 -6.40 -10.90 7.01
CA VAL A 114 -7.47 -9.98 6.62
C VAL A 114 -8.46 -10.66 5.67
N THR A 115 -7.97 -11.52 4.75
CA THR A 115 -8.82 -12.26 3.81
C THR A 115 -9.59 -13.42 4.46
N ALA A 116 -9.14 -13.92 5.61
CA ALA A 116 -9.77 -15.05 6.30
C ALA A 116 -10.87 -14.65 7.30
N ALA A 117 -11.08 -13.34 7.52
CA ALA A 117 -12.07 -12.78 8.43
C ALA A 117 -13.43 -12.61 7.75
#